data_AF-A0A4P9YVW3-F1
#
_entry.id   AF-A0A4P9YVW3-F1
#
_cell.length_a   1.000
_cell.length_b   1.000
_cell.length_c   1.000
_cell.angle_alpha   90.00
_cell.angle_beta   90.00
_cell.angle_gamma   90.00
#
_symmetry.space_group_name_H-M   'P 1'
#
loop_
_entity.id
_entity.type
_entity.pdbx_description
1 polymer ?
#
loop_
_entity_poly.entity_id
_entity_poly.type
_entity_poly.pdbx_seq_one_letter_code
_entity_poly.pdbx_strand_id
1 'polypeptide(L)'
;LRCDVNVSVHRPHEPLGVRCELKNLTSIRFLMAAIDAEVARQIDRLASDQRITQETRGYDAAYVDEHRATLPELPDARKQRFMRDYGLSVEECNTLFMEPLADVYFEQEACGSSMAIIINIRIVNELMGRLNGCHLPFSENPVSVEQLRSILVALHNEKISGKLAKKILQCMIVDRDTRDAEAIAAAHGWSEIRDASQLEALCRELVANHADEVEQVRQGNKRLFGWFV
;
A
#
# COMPACT_ATOMS: atom_id res chain seq x y z
N LEU A 1 24.65 -24.75 29.94
CA LEU A 1 23.47 -25.62 30.10
C LEU A 1 23.29 -26.39 28.81
N ARG A 2 23.29 -27.72 28.84
CA ARG A 2 22.99 -28.57 27.67
C ARG A 2 21.74 -29.37 28.03
N CYS A 3 20.74 -29.35 27.17
CA CYS A 3 19.50 -30.08 27.38
C CYS A 3 19.03 -30.73 26.08
N ASP A 4 18.40 -31.89 26.22
CA ASP A 4 17.68 -32.56 25.15
C ASP A 4 16.18 -32.47 25.47
N VAL A 5 15.34 -32.27 24.45
CA VAL A 5 13.89 -32.09 24.64
C VAL A 5 13.10 -33.09 23.82
N ASN A 6 12.00 -33.57 24.40
CA ASN A 6 11.07 -34.46 23.72
C ASN A 6 9.77 -33.71 23.40
N VAL A 7 9.36 -33.72 22.14
CA VAL A 7 8.15 -33.04 21.66
C VAL A 7 7.21 -34.06 21.00
N SER A 8 5.92 -33.97 21.32
CA SER A 8 4.85 -34.73 20.68
C SER A 8 3.58 -33.90 20.62
N VAL A 9 2.95 -33.84 19.44
CA VAL A 9 1.65 -33.18 19.20
C VAL A 9 0.56 -34.23 18.97
N HIS A 10 -0.64 -33.98 19.50
CA HIS A 10 -1.84 -34.79 19.26
C HIS A 10 -3.05 -33.88 19.12
N ARG A 11 -4.12 -34.35 18.47
CA ARG A 11 -5.38 -33.61 18.43
C ARG A 11 -6.07 -33.68 19.80
N PRO A 12 -6.88 -32.68 20.19
CA PRO A 12 -7.61 -32.72 21.44
C PRO A 12 -8.42 -34.02 21.57
N HIS A 13 -8.35 -34.67 22.74
CA HIS A 13 -9.02 -35.94 23.05
C HIS A 13 -8.50 -37.20 22.33
N GLU A 14 -7.41 -37.10 21.56
CA GLU A 14 -6.71 -38.27 21.02
C GLU A 14 -5.58 -38.74 21.97
N PRO A 15 -5.09 -39.98 21.83
CA PRO A 15 -3.86 -40.42 22.52
C PRO A 15 -2.65 -39.55 22.16
N LEU A 16 -1.63 -39.55 23.03
CA LEU A 16 -0.38 -38.83 22.78
C LEU A 16 0.26 -39.25 21.45
N GLY A 17 0.78 -38.27 20.72
CA GLY A 17 1.44 -38.45 19.44
C GLY A 17 2.83 -39.08 19.56
N VAL A 18 3.46 -39.25 18.39
CA VAL A 18 4.80 -39.85 18.31
C VAL A 18 5.85 -38.88 18.84
N ARG A 19 6.74 -39.39 19.70
CA ARG A 19 7.81 -38.60 20.33
C ARG A 19 8.94 -38.32 19.35
N CYS A 20 9.31 -37.05 19.19
CA CYS A 20 10.55 -36.63 18.53
C CYS A 20 11.51 -36.03 19.57
N GLU A 21 12.79 -36.42 19.50
CA GLU A 21 13.83 -35.98 20.43
C GLU A 21 14.73 -34.94 19.76
N LEU A 22 14.78 -33.74 20.30
CA LEU A 22 15.61 -32.63 19.86
C LEU A 22 16.92 -32.59 20.65
N LYS A 23 18.05 -32.63 19.95
CA LYS A 23 19.40 -32.63 20.53
C LYS A 23 20.19 -31.39 20.15
N ASN A 24 21.28 -31.18 20.89
CA ASN A 24 22.26 -30.10 20.72
C ASN A 24 21.74 -28.70 21.06
N LEU A 25 20.86 -28.59 22.05
CA LEU A 25 20.35 -27.30 22.53
C LEU A 25 21.27 -26.75 23.63
N THR A 26 21.91 -25.61 23.32
CA THR A 26 22.93 -24.97 24.17
C THR A 26 22.46 -23.68 24.84
N SER A 27 21.29 -23.16 24.46
CA SER A 27 20.71 -21.91 24.95
C SER A 27 19.21 -22.05 25.16
N ILE A 28 18.67 -21.41 26.19
CA ILE A 28 17.21 -21.34 26.44
C ILE A 28 16.49 -20.71 25.25
N ARG A 29 17.09 -19.75 24.56
CA ARG A 29 16.51 -19.15 23.35
C ARG A 29 16.38 -20.18 22.22
N PHE A 30 17.41 -20.99 22.00
CA PHE A 30 17.40 -22.04 20.97
C PHE A 30 16.52 -23.22 21.37
N LEU A 31 16.40 -23.49 22.67
CA LEU A 31 15.45 -24.44 23.21
C LEU A 31 14.02 -24.10 22.80
N MET A 32 13.59 -22.85 23.07
CA MET A 32 12.25 -22.37 22.71
C MET A 32 12.02 -22.42 21.20
N ALA A 33 12.96 -21.88 20.42
CA ALA A 33 12.85 -21.89 18.96
C ALA A 33 12.80 -23.32 18.36
N ALA A 34 13.56 -24.26 18.91
CA ALA A 34 13.56 -25.65 18.46
C ALA A 34 12.24 -26.35 18.78
N ILE A 35 11.65 -26.08 19.95
CA ILE A 35 10.34 -26.60 20.34
C ILE A 35 9.26 -26.04 19.39
N ASP A 36 9.23 -24.72 19.17
CA ASP A 36 8.24 -24.08 18.32
C ASP A 36 8.29 -24.60 16.87
N ALA A 37 9.51 -24.74 16.33
CA ALA A 37 9.71 -25.28 14.99
C ALA A 37 9.26 -26.75 14.86
N GLU A 38 9.55 -27.59 15.87
CA GLU A 38 9.14 -28.99 15.86
C GLU A 38 7.63 -29.16 16.06
N VAL A 39 7.01 -28.32 16.90
CA VAL A 39 5.55 -28.29 17.07
C VAL A 39 4.87 -27.93 15.74
N ALA A 40 5.29 -26.84 15.08
CA ALA A 40 4.74 -26.43 13.80
C ALA A 40 4.85 -27.55 12.74
N ARG A 41 6.02 -28.19 12.64
CA ARG A 41 6.25 -29.30 11.71
C ARG A 41 5.33 -30.51 11.97
N GLN A 42 5.13 -30.88 13.23
CA GLN A 42 4.24 -31.99 13.58
C GLN A 42 2.78 -31.65 13.27
N ILE A 43 2.35 -30.39 13.50
CA ILE A 43 1.03 -29.92 13.11
C ILE A 43 0.84 -30.01 11.60
N ASP A 44 1.77 -29.50 10.80
CA ASP A 44 1.68 -29.53 9.33
C ASP A 44 1.58 -30.95 8.77
N ARG A 45 2.33 -31.89 9.36
CA ARG A 45 2.25 -33.32 8.99
C ARG A 45 0.91 -33.93 9.36
N LEU A 46 0.41 -33.69 10.57
CA LEU A 46 -0.90 -34.19 11.00
C LEU A 46 -2.06 -33.56 10.23
N ALA A 47 -1.91 -32.31 9.75
CA ALA A 47 -2.87 -31.65 8.88
C ALA A 47 -2.86 -32.24 7.45
N SER A 48 -1.71 -32.75 7.01
CA SER A 48 -1.52 -33.39 5.69
C SER A 48 -1.71 -34.92 5.73
N ASP A 49 -2.27 -35.47 6.81
CA ASP A 49 -2.40 -36.92 7.09
C ASP A 49 -1.09 -37.71 6.90
N GLN A 50 0.06 -37.04 7.09
CA GLN A 50 1.37 -37.66 7.05
C GLN A 50 1.74 -38.25 8.41
N ARG A 51 2.31 -39.45 8.39
CA ARG A 51 2.73 -40.14 9.62
C ARG A 51 3.95 -39.45 10.24
N ILE A 52 3.87 -39.18 11.53
CA ILE A 52 5.03 -38.79 12.35
C ILE A 52 5.77 -40.06 12.78
N THR A 53 7.08 -40.07 12.59
CA THR A 53 8.00 -41.16 12.94
C THR A 53 8.84 -40.76 14.14
N GLN A 54 9.21 -41.73 14.98
CA GLN A 54 10.07 -41.48 16.13
C GLN A 54 11.48 -41.22 15.61
N GLU A 55 11.96 -39.98 15.79
CA GLU A 55 13.22 -39.50 15.23
C GLU A 55 13.99 -38.69 16.27
N THR A 56 15.33 -38.76 16.19
CA THR A 56 16.23 -37.87 16.90
C THR A 56 16.74 -36.81 15.92
N ARG A 57 16.50 -35.53 16.20
CA ARG A 57 16.81 -34.41 15.31
C ARG A 57 17.75 -33.42 16.02
N GLY A 58 18.73 -32.89 15.29
CA GLY A 58 19.57 -31.79 15.77
C GLY A 58 18.96 -30.45 15.39
N TYR A 59 19.04 -29.46 16.28
CA TYR A 59 18.75 -28.07 15.94
C TYR A 59 20.03 -27.37 15.51
N ASP A 60 20.11 -26.95 14.25
CA ASP A 60 21.22 -26.16 13.74
C ASP A 60 20.82 -24.67 13.71
N ALA A 61 21.33 -23.91 14.68
CA ALA A 61 21.07 -22.49 14.77
C ALA A 61 21.66 -21.70 13.61
N ALA A 62 22.80 -22.14 13.06
CA ALA A 62 23.45 -21.45 11.94
C ALA A 62 22.62 -21.62 10.66
N TYR A 63 22.11 -22.82 10.41
CA TYR A 63 21.18 -23.10 9.31
C TYR A 63 19.87 -22.29 9.40
N VAL A 64 19.30 -22.18 10.61
CA VAL A 64 18.07 -21.39 10.83
C VAL A 64 18.34 -19.89 10.65
N ASP A 65 19.47 -19.37 11.13
CA ASP A 65 19.81 -17.96 11.00
C ASP A 65 20.18 -17.59 9.55
N GLU A 66 20.88 -18.47 8.82
CA GLU A 66 21.17 -18.32 7.39
C GLU A 66 19.89 -18.24 6.55
N HIS A 67 18.93 -19.13 6.81
CA HIS A 67 17.66 -19.11 6.09
C HIS A 67 16.70 -18.00 6.55
N ARG A 68 16.77 -17.57 7.81
CA ARG A 68 16.01 -16.40 8.29
C ARG A 68 16.38 -15.14 7.49
N ALA A 69 17.63 -14.99 7.06
CA ALA A 69 18.06 -13.86 6.22
C ALA A 69 17.52 -13.94 4.77
N THR A 70 17.18 -15.14 4.29
CA THR A 70 16.61 -15.35 2.94
C THR A 70 15.09 -15.22 2.89
N LEU A 71 14.42 -15.28 4.05
CA LEU A 71 12.97 -15.16 4.10
C LEU A 71 12.56 -13.69 3.88
N PRO A 72 11.58 -13.43 2.99
CA PRO A 72 11.02 -12.09 2.83
C PRO A 72 10.38 -11.63 4.14
N GLU A 73 10.33 -10.33 4.35
CA GLU A 73 9.72 -9.76 5.54
C GLU A 73 8.24 -10.15 5.64
N LEU A 74 7.83 -10.61 6.83
CA LEU A 74 6.44 -10.99 7.08
C LEU A 74 5.51 -9.78 6.88
N PRO A 75 4.28 -9.99 6.37
CA PRO A 75 3.34 -8.90 6.12
C PRO A 75 3.10 -8.00 7.33
N ASP A 76 2.97 -8.58 8.52
CA ASP A 76 2.72 -7.83 9.76
C ASP A 76 3.93 -7.00 10.20
N ALA A 77 5.14 -7.56 10.08
CA ALA A 77 6.38 -6.85 10.39
C ALA A 77 6.56 -5.65 9.44
N ARG A 78 6.26 -5.86 8.15
CA ARG A 78 6.35 -4.84 7.13
C ARG A 78 5.29 -3.74 7.32
N LYS A 79 4.06 -4.08 7.72
CA LYS A 79 3.03 -3.09 8.11
C LYS A 79 3.50 -2.22 9.27
N GLN A 80 4.07 -2.83 10.32
CA GLN A 80 4.60 -2.09 11.47
C GLN A 80 5.76 -1.16 11.07
N ARG A 81 6.63 -1.61 10.18
CA ARG A 81 7.70 -0.78 9.60
C ARG A 81 7.12 0.44 8.89
N PHE A 82 6.11 0.26 8.04
CA PHE A 82 5.48 1.35 7.30
C PHE A 82 4.84 2.40 8.23
N MET A 83 4.20 1.95 9.31
CA MET A 83 3.65 2.86 10.32
C MET A 83 4.75 3.66 11.03
N ARG A 84 5.87 3.03 11.38
CA ARG A 84 6.96 3.66 12.12
C ARG A 84 7.81 4.59 11.25
N ASP A 85 8.19 4.13 10.06
CA ASP A 85 9.20 4.78 9.22
C ASP A 85 8.55 5.83 8.30
N TYR A 86 7.33 5.57 7.81
CA TYR A 86 6.58 6.50 6.95
C TYR A 86 5.47 7.25 7.68
N GLY A 87 5.16 6.91 8.93
CA GLY A 87 4.12 7.58 9.71
C GLY A 87 2.70 7.31 9.21
N LEU A 88 2.49 6.21 8.47
CA LEU A 88 1.18 5.85 7.92
C LEU A 88 0.23 5.36 9.01
N SER A 89 -1.06 5.65 8.84
CA SER A 89 -2.11 5.12 9.70
C SER A 89 -2.36 3.63 9.44
N VAL A 90 -3.01 2.96 10.40
CA VAL A 90 -3.39 1.54 10.27
C VAL A 90 -4.31 1.32 9.07
N GLU A 91 -5.22 2.25 8.79
CA GLU A 91 -6.16 2.17 7.68
C GLU A 91 -5.46 2.28 6.33
N GLU A 92 -4.51 3.21 6.20
CA GLU A 92 -3.68 3.38 5.00
C GLU A 92 -2.82 2.14 4.75
N CYS A 93 -2.15 1.63 5.78
CA CYS A 93 -1.38 0.39 5.69
C CYS A 93 -2.28 -0.79 5.33
N ASN A 94 -3.47 -0.92 5.90
CA ASN A 94 -4.37 -2.01 5.54
C ASN A 94 -4.79 -1.90 4.08
N THR A 95 -5.19 -0.71 3.61
CA THR A 95 -5.58 -0.50 2.22
C THR A 95 -4.44 -0.83 1.25
N LEU A 96 -3.23 -0.36 1.54
CA LEU A 96 -2.06 -0.58 0.69
C LEU A 96 -1.68 -2.06 0.60
N PHE A 97 -1.81 -2.80 1.70
CA PHE A 97 -1.45 -4.23 1.77
C PHE A 97 -2.58 -5.17 1.31
N MET A 98 -3.78 -4.65 1.01
CA MET A 98 -4.85 -5.46 0.40
C MET A 98 -4.55 -5.79 -1.06
N GLU A 99 -3.87 -4.88 -1.77
CA GLU A 99 -3.54 -5.05 -3.17
C GLU A 99 -2.10 -5.57 -3.34
N PRO A 100 -1.87 -6.70 -4.01
CA PRO A 100 -0.53 -7.19 -4.27
C PRO A 100 0.32 -6.17 -5.03
N LEU A 101 1.59 -6.01 -4.63
CA LEU A 101 2.60 -5.14 -5.25
C LEU A 101 2.39 -3.63 -5.05
N ALA A 102 1.25 -3.18 -4.50
CA ALA A 102 1.01 -1.76 -4.26
C ALA A 102 1.98 -1.18 -3.23
N ASP A 103 2.35 -1.95 -2.21
CA ASP A 103 3.36 -1.59 -1.22
C ASP A 103 4.75 -1.36 -1.83
N VAL A 104 5.16 -2.22 -2.78
CA VAL A 104 6.45 -2.13 -3.48
C VAL A 104 6.46 -0.88 -4.35
N TYR A 105 5.35 -0.64 -5.06
CA TYR A 105 5.17 0.54 -5.90
C TYR A 105 5.20 1.83 -5.09
N PHE A 106 4.53 1.85 -3.93
CA PHE A 106 4.57 2.98 -3.00
C PHE A 106 6.01 3.22 -2.50
N GLU A 107 6.72 2.17 -2.08
CA GLU A 107 8.05 2.27 -1.48
C GLU A 107 9.10 2.82 -2.45
N GLN A 108 8.94 2.57 -3.75
CA GLN A 108 9.82 3.14 -4.79
C GLN A 108 9.82 4.67 -4.82
N GLU A 109 8.71 5.30 -4.41
CA GLU A 109 8.56 6.77 -4.32
C GLU A 109 8.41 7.27 -2.87
N ALA A 110 8.53 6.39 -1.86
CA ALA A 110 8.37 6.75 -0.44
C ALA A 110 9.61 7.46 0.15
N CYS A 111 10.34 8.19 -0.68
CA CYS A 111 11.55 8.92 -0.32
C CYS A 111 11.30 10.43 -0.34
N GLY A 112 11.33 11.08 0.83
CA GLY A 112 11.15 12.53 0.92
C GLY A 112 10.58 13.01 2.26
N SER A 113 10.06 14.24 2.25
CA SER A 113 9.38 14.84 3.41
C SER A 113 8.07 14.14 3.76
N SER A 114 7.59 14.29 5.00
CA SER A 114 6.30 13.73 5.45
C SER A 114 5.13 14.11 4.54
N MET A 115 5.13 15.32 3.99
CA MET A 115 4.13 15.76 3.01
C MET A 115 4.18 14.94 1.72
N ALA A 116 5.37 14.63 1.20
CA ALA A 116 5.52 13.83 -0.02
C ALA A 116 5.01 12.40 0.18
N ILE A 117 5.26 11.81 1.36
CA ILE A 117 4.74 10.50 1.74
C ILE A 117 3.20 10.49 1.75
N ILE A 118 2.59 11.51 2.35
CA ILE A 118 1.11 11.67 2.40
C ILE A 118 0.53 11.85 0.99
N ILE A 119 1.20 12.60 0.12
CA ILE A 119 0.76 12.78 -1.27
C ILE A 119 0.88 11.44 -2.01
N ASN A 120 1.98 10.71 -1.84
CA ASN A 120 2.22 9.41 -2.47
C ASN A 120 1.12 8.40 -2.13
N ILE A 121 0.86 8.15 -0.83
CA ILE A 121 -0.17 7.19 -0.41
C ILE A 121 -1.56 7.55 -0.96
N ARG A 122 -1.89 8.84 -1.03
CA ARG A 122 -3.17 9.31 -1.61
C ARG A 122 -3.28 9.03 -3.10
N ILE A 123 -2.22 9.25 -3.87
CA ILE A 123 -2.23 9.00 -5.32
C ILE A 123 -2.24 7.50 -5.60
N VAL A 124 -1.49 6.69 -4.83
CA VAL A 124 -1.52 5.22 -4.95
C VAL A 124 -2.92 4.68 -4.64
N ASN A 125 -3.59 5.19 -3.60
CA ASN A 125 -4.98 4.81 -3.30
C ASN A 125 -5.96 5.19 -4.41
N GLU A 126 -5.81 6.38 -5.02
CA GLU A 126 -6.63 6.78 -6.18
C GLU A 126 -6.35 5.90 -7.40
N LEU A 127 -5.08 5.55 -7.64
CA LEU A 127 -4.67 4.64 -8.72
C LEU A 127 -5.32 3.27 -8.55
N MET A 128 -5.25 2.67 -7.36
CA MET A 128 -5.92 1.41 -7.06
C MET A 128 -7.44 1.50 -7.31
N GLY A 129 -8.09 2.57 -6.85
CA GLY A 129 -9.52 2.80 -7.08
C GLY A 129 -9.88 2.87 -8.58
N ARG A 130 -9.04 3.49 -9.40
CA ARG A 130 -9.26 3.61 -10.85
C ARG A 130 -9.00 2.30 -11.60
N LEU A 131 -7.95 1.58 -11.24
CA LEU A 131 -7.65 0.26 -11.80
C LEU A 131 -8.80 -0.71 -11.53
N ASN A 132 -9.32 -0.70 -10.31
CA ASN A 132 -10.52 -1.47 -9.93
C ASN A 132 -11.75 -1.08 -10.77
N GLY A 133 -11.96 0.21 -11.02
CA GLY A 133 -13.02 0.70 -11.90
C GLY A 133 -12.88 0.29 -13.37
N CYS A 134 -11.64 0.05 -13.81
CA CYS A 134 -11.32 -0.45 -15.15
C CYS A 134 -11.19 -1.99 -15.22
N HIS A 135 -11.45 -2.71 -14.13
CA HIS A 135 -11.26 -4.16 -14.00
C HIS A 135 -9.84 -4.64 -14.35
N LEU A 136 -8.82 -3.82 -14.05
CA LEU A 136 -7.42 -4.17 -14.23
C LEU A 136 -6.78 -4.50 -12.88
N PRO A 137 -6.03 -5.61 -12.76
CA PRO A 137 -5.26 -5.89 -11.55
C PRO A 137 -4.09 -4.90 -11.44
N PHE A 138 -3.62 -4.63 -10.22
CA PHE A 138 -2.49 -3.72 -10.01
C PHE A 138 -1.18 -4.20 -10.67
N SER A 139 -1.05 -5.51 -10.89
CA SER A 139 0.06 -6.10 -11.66
C SER A 139 0.14 -5.63 -13.11
N GLU A 140 -0.98 -5.20 -13.70
CA GLU A 140 -1.07 -4.67 -15.07
C GLU A 140 -1.18 -3.15 -15.11
N ASN A 141 -0.76 -2.47 -14.04
CA ASN A 141 -0.76 -1.03 -13.94
C ASN A 141 0.04 -0.38 -15.10
N PRO A 142 -0.59 0.45 -15.96
CA PRO A 142 0.11 1.19 -17.01
C PRO A 142 0.99 2.32 -16.51
N VAL A 143 0.75 2.82 -15.29
CA VAL A 143 1.37 4.04 -14.78
C VAL A 143 2.74 3.71 -14.23
N SER A 144 3.77 4.19 -14.91
CA SER A 144 5.14 3.99 -14.45
C SER A 144 5.41 4.76 -13.16
N VAL A 145 6.44 4.33 -12.44
CA VAL A 145 6.92 4.97 -11.21
C VAL A 145 7.39 6.41 -11.50
N GLU A 146 7.99 6.64 -12.67
CA GLU A 146 8.44 7.95 -13.12
C GLU A 146 7.27 8.90 -13.38
N GLN A 147 6.19 8.39 -13.98
CA GLN A 147 4.97 9.17 -14.19
C GLN A 147 4.31 9.53 -12.86
N LEU A 148 4.25 8.60 -11.90
CA LEU A 148 3.78 8.88 -10.56
C LEU A 148 4.61 10.00 -9.92
N ARG A 149 5.94 9.89 -9.97
CA ARG A 149 6.86 10.92 -9.46
C ARG A 149 6.57 12.30 -10.05
N SER A 150 6.30 12.38 -11.36
CA SER A 150 5.94 13.64 -12.01
C SER A 150 4.67 14.27 -11.41
N ILE A 151 3.66 13.46 -11.07
CA ILE A 151 2.45 13.91 -10.38
C ILE A 151 2.78 14.37 -8.95
N LEU A 152 3.60 13.62 -8.22
CA LEU A 152 3.99 13.97 -6.84
C LEU A 152 4.73 15.30 -6.78
N VAL A 153 5.70 15.51 -7.68
CA VAL A 153 6.46 16.75 -7.79
C VAL A 153 5.55 17.92 -8.18
N ALA A 154 4.63 17.72 -9.12
CA ALA A 154 3.70 18.76 -9.55
C ALA A 154 2.70 19.13 -8.43
N LEU A 155 2.25 18.17 -7.62
CA LEU A 155 1.40 18.43 -6.45
C LEU A 155 2.16 19.13 -5.34
N HIS A 156 3.39 18.69 -5.05
CA HIS A 156 4.24 19.30 -4.03
C HIS A 156 4.59 20.76 -4.36
N ASN A 157 4.86 21.05 -5.64
CA ASN A 157 5.13 22.40 -6.13
C ASN A 157 3.85 23.22 -6.37
N GLU A 158 2.69 22.68 -5.99
CA GLU A 158 1.39 23.31 -6.17
C GLU A 158 1.09 23.75 -7.62
N LYS A 159 1.70 23.11 -8.61
CA LYS A 159 1.44 23.39 -10.04
C LYS A 159 0.14 22.77 -10.52
N ILE A 160 -0.29 21.68 -9.88
CA ILE A 160 -1.54 20.99 -10.18
C ILE A 160 -2.37 20.84 -8.91
N SER A 161 -3.70 20.90 -9.06
CA SER A 161 -4.62 20.61 -7.97
C SER A 161 -4.85 19.10 -7.84
N GLY A 162 -5.30 18.65 -6.66
CA GLY A 162 -5.69 17.25 -6.46
C GLY A 162 -6.79 16.78 -7.41
N LYS A 163 -7.71 17.68 -7.82
CA LYS A 163 -8.73 17.36 -8.84
C LYS A 163 -8.10 17.14 -10.22
N LEU A 164 -7.06 17.90 -10.55
CA LEU A 164 -6.35 17.77 -11.81
C LEU A 164 -5.50 16.50 -11.85
N ALA A 165 -4.80 16.17 -10.76
CA ALA A 165 -4.04 14.93 -10.64
C ALA A 165 -4.92 13.69 -10.92
N LYS A 166 -6.16 13.67 -10.43
CA LYS A 166 -7.14 12.62 -10.72
C LYS A 166 -7.47 12.50 -12.22
N LYS A 167 -7.64 13.63 -12.91
CA LYS A 167 -7.88 13.65 -14.36
C LYS A 167 -6.66 13.16 -15.14
N ILE A 168 -5.47 13.63 -14.77
CA ILE A 168 -4.20 13.20 -15.39
C ILE A 168 -4.02 11.69 -15.23
N LEU A 169 -4.25 11.16 -14.03
CA LEU A 169 -4.18 9.73 -13.76
C LEU A 169 -5.19 8.93 -14.60
N GLN A 170 -6.37 9.49 -14.87
CA GLN A 170 -7.34 8.89 -15.79
C GLN A 170 -6.79 8.76 -17.20
N CYS A 171 -6.18 9.82 -17.73
CA CYS A 171 -5.60 9.81 -19.08
C CYS A 171 -4.46 8.80 -19.17
N MET A 172 -3.61 8.71 -18.14
CA MET A 172 -2.53 7.71 -18.11
C MET A 172 -3.07 6.27 -18.11
N ILE A 173 -4.20 5.99 -17.45
CA ILE A 173 -4.77 4.64 -17.37
C ILE A 173 -5.60 4.29 -18.61
N VAL A 174 -6.53 5.17 -19.00
CA VAL A 174 -7.52 4.93 -20.06
C VAL A 174 -6.94 5.19 -21.44
N ASP A 175 -6.32 6.36 -21.64
CA ASP A 175 -5.75 6.75 -22.92
C ASP A 175 -4.35 6.13 -23.14
N ARG A 176 -3.83 5.43 -22.11
CA ARG A 176 -2.48 4.83 -22.07
C ARG A 176 -1.39 5.86 -22.41
N ASP A 177 -1.60 7.09 -21.97
CA ASP A 177 -0.66 8.17 -22.19
C ASP A 177 0.61 7.95 -21.36
N THR A 178 1.75 7.84 -22.05
CA THR A 178 3.06 7.63 -21.42
C THR A 178 3.78 8.93 -21.08
N ARG A 179 3.17 10.09 -21.36
CA ARG A 179 3.75 11.40 -21.07
C ARG A 179 3.72 11.72 -19.57
N ASP A 180 4.55 12.68 -19.17
CA ASP A 180 4.59 13.21 -17.80
C ASP A 180 3.36 14.06 -17.47
N ALA A 181 3.08 14.22 -16.18
CA ALA A 181 1.94 14.99 -15.68
C ALA A 181 1.90 16.43 -16.23
N GLU A 182 3.04 17.11 -16.29
CA GLU A 182 3.12 18.49 -16.83
C GLU A 182 2.82 18.53 -18.34
N ALA A 183 3.30 17.53 -19.10
CA ALA A 183 3.05 17.45 -20.54
C ALA A 183 1.58 17.14 -20.85
N ILE A 184 0.94 16.27 -20.07
CA ILE A 184 -0.50 15.98 -20.17
C ILE A 184 -1.31 17.24 -19.82
N ALA A 185 -0.94 17.93 -18.73
CA ALA A 185 -1.59 19.17 -18.35
C ALA A 185 -1.48 20.24 -19.45
N ALA A 186 -0.29 20.43 -20.03
CA ALA A 186 -0.06 21.38 -21.12
C ALA A 186 -0.84 21.01 -22.40
N ALA A 187 -0.88 19.74 -22.79
CA ALA A 187 -1.58 19.28 -23.98
C ALA A 187 -3.10 19.52 -23.91
N HIS A 188 -3.68 19.43 -22.71
CA HIS A 188 -5.10 19.70 -22.49
C HIS A 188 -5.39 21.17 -22.11
N GLY A 189 -4.37 22.03 -22.05
CA GLY A 189 -4.51 23.42 -21.61
C GLY A 189 -4.95 23.54 -20.13
N TRP A 190 -4.67 22.52 -19.32
CA TRP A 190 -5.00 22.51 -17.90
C TRP A 190 -3.94 23.23 -17.11
N SER A 191 -4.17 24.52 -16.85
CA SER A 191 -3.39 25.31 -15.89
C SER A 191 -4.30 25.78 -14.76
N GLU A 192 -3.78 25.75 -13.54
CA GLU A 192 -4.49 26.34 -12.40
C GLU A 192 -4.26 27.85 -12.42
N ILE A 193 -5.29 28.61 -12.79
CA ILE A 193 -5.26 30.08 -12.72
C ILE A 193 -5.33 30.46 -11.23
N ARG A 194 -4.20 30.93 -10.68
CA ARG A 194 -4.08 31.36 -9.28
C ARG A 194 -4.09 32.87 -9.08
N ASP A 195 -4.01 33.65 -10.16
CA ASP A 195 -4.08 35.11 -10.08
C ASP A 195 -5.51 35.55 -9.79
N ALA A 196 -5.73 36.14 -8.62
CA ALA A 196 -7.01 36.69 -8.20
C ALA A 196 -7.57 37.70 -9.21
N SER A 197 -6.70 38.43 -9.90
CA SER A 197 -7.07 39.42 -10.91
C SER A 197 -7.69 38.77 -12.16
N GLN A 198 -7.14 37.63 -12.58
CA GLN A 198 -7.66 36.85 -13.71
C GLN A 198 -8.94 36.11 -13.34
N LEU A 199 -9.01 35.55 -12.13
CA LEU A 199 -10.23 34.95 -11.60
C LEU A 199 -11.36 35.98 -11.48
N GLU A 200 -11.06 37.19 -11.01
CA GLU A 200 -12.05 38.25 -10.90
C GLU A 200 -12.54 38.71 -12.30
N ALA A 201 -11.63 38.80 -13.28
CA ALA A 201 -12.00 39.11 -14.66
C ALA A 201 -12.93 38.03 -15.26
N LEU A 202 -12.60 36.75 -15.08
CA LEU A 202 -13.43 35.61 -15.49
C LEU A 202 -14.80 35.62 -14.80
N CYS A 203 -14.83 35.85 -13.48
CA CYS A 203 -16.07 35.95 -12.73
C CYS A 203 -16.94 37.12 -13.22
N ARG A 204 -16.33 38.28 -13.52
CA ARG A 204 -17.05 39.44 -14.09
C ARG A 204 -17.61 39.13 -15.48
N GLU A 205 -16.86 38.42 -16.31
CA GLU A 205 -17.31 37.98 -17.63
C GLU A 205 -18.47 36.98 -17.54
N LEU A 206 -18.39 36.03 -16.61
CA LEU A 206 -19.45 35.04 -16.37
C LEU A 206 -20.75 35.69 -15.88
N VAL A 207 -20.63 36.65 -14.95
CA VAL A 207 -21.78 37.45 -14.47
C VAL A 207 -22.38 38.32 -15.59
N ALA A 208 -21.54 38.85 -16.50
CA ALA A 208 -22.02 39.64 -17.63
C ALA A 208 -22.74 38.79 -18.69
N ASN A 209 -22.28 37.57 -18.93
CA ASN A 209 -22.85 36.67 -19.93
C ASN A 209 -24.10 35.90 -19.44
N HIS A 210 -24.31 35.82 -18.12
CA HIS A 210 -25.41 35.08 -17.48
C HIS A 210 -26.24 35.97 -16.54
N ALA A 211 -26.76 37.07 -17.09
CA ALA A 211 -27.51 38.07 -16.32
C ALA A 211 -28.81 37.51 -15.71
N ASP A 212 -29.50 36.59 -16.41
CA ASP A 212 -30.77 36.02 -15.95
C ASP A 212 -30.58 35.12 -14.73
N GLU A 213 -29.50 34.33 -14.69
CA GLU A 213 -29.14 33.46 -13.58
C GLU A 213 -28.66 34.27 -12.36
N VAL A 214 -28.01 35.41 -12.59
CA VAL A 214 -27.61 36.36 -11.52
C VAL A 214 -28.85 37.01 -10.90
N GLU A 215 -29.85 37.35 -11.69
CA GLU A 215 -31.14 37.87 -11.22
C GLU A 215 -31.85 36.84 -10.32
N GLN A 216 -31.83 35.56 -10.70
CA GLN A 216 -32.42 34.47 -9.90
C GLN A 216 -31.68 34.21 -8.59
N VAL A 217 -30.34 34.36 -8.56
CA VAL A 217 -29.57 34.32 -7.32
C VAL A 217 -29.93 35.51 -6.42
N ARG A 218 -30.09 36.72 -6.97
CA ARG A 218 -30.54 37.90 -6.22
C ARG A 218 -31.96 37.75 -5.65
N GLN A 219 -32.84 37.04 -6.34
CA GLN A 219 -34.20 36.71 -5.86
C GLN A 219 -34.22 35.63 -4.76
N GLY A 220 -33.07 35.09 -4.36
CA GLY A 220 -32.92 34.24 -3.17
C GLY A 220 -32.70 32.75 -3.46
N ASN A 221 -32.53 32.34 -4.71
CA ASN A 221 -32.29 30.94 -5.05
C ASN A 221 -30.80 30.56 -4.89
N LYS A 222 -30.40 30.28 -3.65
CA LYS A 222 -29.01 29.96 -3.25
C LYS A 222 -28.42 28.70 -3.89
N ARG A 223 -29.23 27.83 -4.53
CA ARG A 223 -28.74 26.63 -5.22
C ARG A 223 -27.96 26.96 -6.50
N LEU A 224 -28.32 28.06 -7.16
CA LEU A 224 -27.62 28.53 -8.36
C LEU A 224 -26.19 28.99 -8.06
N PHE A 225 -25.87 29.32 -6.81
CA PHE A 225 -24.49 29.66 -6.43
C PHE A 225 -23.53 28.49 -6.67
N GLY A 226 -23.98 27.25 -6.45
CA GLY A 226 -23.19 26.05 -6.75
C GLY A 226 -23.10 25.70 -8.24
N TRP A 227 -23.86 26.39 -9.10
CA TRP A 227 -23.72 26.27 -10.55
C TRP A 227 -22.59 27.15 -11.10
N PHE A 228 -22.27 28.24 -10.40
CA PHE A 228 -21.17 29.15 -10.73
C PHE A 228 -19.78 28.68 -10.23
N VAL A 229 -19.69 27.61 -9.44
CA VAL A 229 -18.46 27.12 -8.74
C VAL A 229 -18.13 25.68 -9.15
#